data_AF-A0A358FZ07-F1
#
_entry.id   AF-A0A358FZ07-F1
#
_cell.length_a   1.000
_cell.length_b   1.000
_cell.length_c   1.000
_cell.angle_alpha   90.00
_cell.angle_beta   90.00
_cell.angle_gamma   90.00
#
_symmetry.space_group_name_H-M   'P 1'
#
loop_
_entity.id
_entity.type
_entity.pdbx_description
1 polymer ?
#
loop_
_entity_poly.entity_id
_entity_poly.type
_entity_poly.pdbx_seq_one_letter_code
_entity_poly.pdbx_strand_id
1 'polypeptide(L)' 'MTGMYEKVLDWVNDFDHADPEYNERAHEIWEEFQGSECPVAHSERYDGLWAPFTYEMVHEIAY' A
#
# COMPACT_ATOMS: atom_id res chain seq x y z
N MET A 1 13.13 -16.51 0.18
CA MET A 1 11.89 -16.69 0.97
C MET A 1 10.75 -16.52 -0.01
N THR A 2 9.83 -17.47 -0.09
CA THR A 2 8.62 -17.30 -0.90
C THR A 2 7.63 -16.53 -0.03
N GLY A 3 7.25 -15.33 -0.44
CA GLY A 3 6.20 -14.55 0.23
C GLY A 3 4.87 -15.29 0.22
N MET A 4 3.95 -14.89 1.10
CA MET A 4 2.59 -15.44 1.16
C MET A 4 1.81 -15.25 -0.15
N TYR A 5 2.17 -14.21 -0.90
CA TYR A 5 1.55 -13.82 -2.15
C TYR A 5 2.59 -13.65 -3.27
N GLU A 6 2.10 -13.55 -4.50
CA GLU A 6 2.95 -13.24 -5.66
C GLU A 6 3.49 -11.81 -5.60
N LYS A 7 4.53 -11.54 -6.41
CA LYS A 7 5.14 -10.22 -6.51
C LYS A 7 4.10 -9.16 -6.87
N VAL A 8 4.17 -8.00 -6.22
CA VAL A 8 3.34 -6.84 -6.58
C VAL A 8 3.79 -6.22 -7.90
N LEU A 9 2.84 -5.96 -8.80
CA LEU A 9 3.06 -5.27 -10.08
C LEU A 9 2.30 -3.94 -10.18
N ASP A 10 1.24 -3.78 -9.38
CA ASP A 10 0.44 -2.56 -9.26
C ASP A 10 0.22 -2.29 -7.78
N TRP A 11 1.00 -1.35 -7.24
CA TRP A 11 0.97 -1.04 -5.81
C TRP A 11 -0.35 -0.40 -5.37
N VAL A 12 -1.11 0.24 -6.29
CA VAL A 12 -2.36 0.94 -5.96
C VAL A 12 -3.50 -0.04 -5.76
N ASN A 13 -3.57 -1.07 -6.61
CA ASN A 13 -4.67 -2.03 -6.64
C ASN A 13 -4.31 -3.41 -6.08
N ASP A 14 -3.05 -3.65 -5.71
CA ASP A 14 -2.59 -4.93 -5.16
C ASP A 14 -1.47 -4.75 -4.10
N PHE A 15 -1.65 -3.76 -3.22
CA PHE A 15 -0.68 -3.43 -2.18
C PHE A 15 -0.30 -4.62 -1.27
N ASP A 16 1.01 -4.79 -1.03
CA ASP A 16 1.54 -5.78 -0.10
C ASP A 16 2.71 -5.22 0.74
N HIS A 17 2.45 -4.90 2.01
CA HIS A 17 3.46 -4.41 2.94
C HIS A 17 4.48 -5.47 3.39
N ALA A 18 4.26 -6.75 3.07
CA ALA A 18 5.19 -7.84 3.36
C ALA A 18 6.06 -8.22 2.15
N ASP A 19 5.82 -7.66 0.97
CA ASP A 19 6.66 -7.89 -0.21
C ASP A 19 8.09 -7.39 0.07
N PRO A 20 9.14 -8.17 -0.24
CA PRO A 20 10.52 -7.73 -0.06
C PRO A 20 10.83 -6.39 -0.73
N GLU A 21 10.25 -6.11 -1.90
CA GLU A 21 10.44 -4.85 -2.63
C GLU A 21 9.84 -3.66 -1.87
N TYR A 22 8.75 -3.88 -1.12
CA TYR A 22 8.15 -2.84 -0.28
C TYR A 22 9.15 -2.32 0.75
N ASN A 23 9.86 -3.22 1.45
CA ASN A 23 10.82 -2.83 2.48
C ASN A 23 12.00 -2.04 1.93
N GLU A 24 12.41 -2.30 0.69
CA GLU A 24 13.52 -1.61 0.05
C GLU A 24 13.13 -0.22 -0.48
N ARG A 25 11.85 -0.02 -0.84
CA ARG A 25 11.39 1.11 -1.67
C ARG A 25 10.14 1.81 -1.13
N ALA A 26 9.79 1.60 0.15
CA ALA A 26 8.53 2.07 0.73
C ALA A 26 8.22 3.55 0.43
N HIS A 27 9.21 4.44 0.55
CA HIS A 27 9.01 5.87 0.30
C HIS A 27 8.62 6.18 -1.15
N GLU A 28 9.25 5.53 -2.12
CA GLU A 28 8.97 5.71 -3.55
C GLU A 28 7.56 5.20 -3.89
N ILE A 29 7.19 4.04 -3.34
CA ILE A 29 5.85 3.47 -3.49
C ILE A 29 4.80 4.42 -2.87
N TRP A 30 5.09 5.02 -1.71
CA TRP A 30 4.16 5.97 -1.07
C TRP A 30 4.00 7.27 -1.86
N GLU A 31 5.08 7.76 -2.50
CA GLU A 31 5.02 8.92 -3.39
C GLU A 31 4.07 8.68 -4.57
N GLU A 32 4.01 7.44 -5.11
CA GLU A 32 3.05 7.06 -6.15
C GLU A 32 1.59 7.23 -5.68
N PHE A 33 1.28 6.83 -4.44
CA PHE A 33 -0.06 6.99 -3.87
C PHE A 33 -0.42 8.44 -3.62
N GLN A 34 0.51 9.20 -3.02
CA GLN A 34 0.27 10.60 -2.65
C GLN A 34 0.13 11.50 -3.87
N GLY A 35 0.77 11.16 -5.00
CA GLY A 35 0.58 11.84 -6.27
C GLY A 35 -0.70 11.46 -7.03
N SER A 36 -1.42 10.43 -6.58
CA SER A 36 -2.65 9.96 -7.24
C SER A 36 -3.90 10.74 -6.81
N GLU A 37 -4.99 10.62 -7.57
CA GLU A 37 -6.28 11.24 -7.22
C GLU A 37 -6.94 10.58 -5.99
N CYS A 38 -6.53 9.37 -5.62
CA CYS A 38 -7.07 8.61 -4.50
C CYS A 38 -5.91 7.99 -3.70
N PRO A 39 -5.36 8.69 -2.69
CA PRO A 39 -4.19 8.25 -1.94
C PRO A 39 -4.54 7.19 -0.88
N VAL A 40 -5.35 6.21 -1.27
CA VAL A 40 -5.73 5.03 -0.50
C VAL A 40 -5.47 3.82 -1.38
N ALA A 41 -4.57 2.93 -0.97
CA ALA A 41 -4.38 1.67 -1.66
C ALA A 41 -5.47 0.67 -1.29
N HIS A 42 -5.80 -0.20 -2.25
CA HIS A 42 -6.72 -1.31 -2.09
C HIS A 42 -6.03 -2.60 -2.51
N SER A 43 -6.29 -3.69 -1.81
CA SER A 43 -5.86 -5.03 -2.20
C SER A 43 -6.84 -6.09 -1.71
N GLU A 44 -7.01 -7.16 -2.50
CA GLU A 44 -7.73 -8.37 -2.09
C GLU A 44 -6.86 -9.28 -1.18
N ARG A 45 -5.57 -8.96 -1.00
CA ARG A 45 -4.69 -9.64 -0.04
C ARG A 45 -5.18 -9.40 1.39
N TYR A 46 -4.76 -10.28 2.30
CA TYR A 46 -5.06 -10.18 3.73
C TYR A 46 -6.56 -10.16 4.07
N ASP A 47 -7.37 -10.90 3.30
CA ASP A 47 -8.85 -10.91 3.38
C ASP A 47 -9.49 -9.53 3.12
N GLY A 48 -8.82 -8.68 2.35
CA GLY A 48 -9.24 -7.32 2.04
C GLY A 48 -8.46 -6.30 2.86
N LEU A 49 -7.62 -5.52 2.17
CA LEU A 49 -6.78 -4.49 2.76
C LEU A 49 -7.09 -3.12 2.15
N TRP A 50 -7.20 -2.13 3.03
CA TRP A 50 -7.26 -0.71 2.69
C TRP A 50 -6.19 0.04 3.48
N ALA A 51 -5.38 0.84 2.79
CA ALA A 51 -4.29 1.59 3.42
C ALA A 51 -4.31 3.07 2.96
N PRO A 52 -4.66 4.02 3.85
CA PRO A 52 -4.56 5.46 3.56
C PRO A 52 -3.10 5.93 3.67
N PHE A 53 -2.65 6.77 2.71
CA PHE A 53 -1.25 7.22 2.61
C PHE A 53 -1.04 8.72 2.81
N THR A 54 -2.05 9.46 3.27
CA THR A 54 -1.88 10.84 3.72
C THR A 54 -2.06 10.94 5.23
N TYR A 55 -1.36 11.91 5.83
CA TYR A 55 -1.54 12.22 7.25
C TYR A 55 -3.00 12.53 7.57
N GLU A 56 -3.66 13.36 6.76
CA GLU A 56 -5.05 13.77 6.96
C GLU A 56 -5.98 12.56 7.03
N MET A 57 -5.87 11.63 6.08
CA MET A 57 -6.71 10.42 6.07
C MET A 57 -6.42 9.48 7.24
N VAL A 58 -5.13 9.28 7.59
CA VAL A 58 -4.76 8.46 8.75
C VAL A 58 -5.32 9.06 10.03
N HIS A 59 -5.26 10.39 10.17
CA HIS A 59 -5.77 11.08 11.35
C HIS A 59 -7.28 10.93 11.50
N GLU A 60 -8.04 11.16 10.43
CA GLU A 60 -9.52 11.03 10.39
C GLU A 60 -10.01 9.61 10.74
N ILE A 61 -9.22 8.57 10.46
CA ILE A 61 -9.59 7.19 10.76
C ILE A 61 -9.21 6.81 12.20
N ALA A 62 -8.06 7.28 12.68
CA ALA A 62 -7.45 6.79 13.91
C ALA A 62 -7.88 7.56 15.18
N TYR A 63 -8.38 8.79 15.05
CA TYR A 63 -8.67 9.70 16.17
C TYR A 63 -10.04 10.34 16.06
#